data_AF-A0A7R9IA06-F1
#
_entry.id   AF-A0A7R9IA06-F1
#
_cell.length_a   1.000
_cell.length_b   1.000
_cell.length_c   1.000
_cell.angle_alpha   90.00
_cell.angle_beta   90.00
_cell.angle_gamma   90.00
#
_symmetry.space_group_name_H-M   'P 1'
#
loop_
_entity.id
_entity.type
_entity.pdbx_description
1 polymer ?
#
loop_
_entity_poly.entity_id
_entity_poly.type
_entity_poly.pdbx_seq_one_letter_code
_entity_poly.pdbx_strand_id
1 'polypeptide(L)'
;EFETKWQAFESLVVGNEEKSRHIDLVVRSKSQIIEVKQTIQDLLNEVEGHRSLHEEVLFLSGTVLTYLTAFSEPSAQLLKVKLDHLTDIYK
;
A
#
# COMPACT_ATOMS: atom_id res chain seq x y z
N GLU A 1 1.22 -2.42 -18.30
CA GLU A 1 1.64 -3.34 -17.22
C GLU A 1 1.84 -2.59 -15.90
N PHE A 2 2.80 -1.65 -15.82
CA PHE A 2 3.01 -0.79 -14.64
C PHE A 2 1.72 -0.16 -14.11
N GLU A 3 0.99 0.59 -14.94
CA GLU A 3 -0.25 1.28 -14.54
C GLU A 3 -1.29 0.33 -13.92
N THR A 4 -1.45 -0.87 -14.49
CA THR A 4 -2.39 -1.87 -13.97
C THR A 4 -1.96 -2.39 -12.60
N LYS A 5 -0.67 -2.66 -12.41
CA LYS A 5 -0.10 -3.12 -11.14
C LYS A 5 -0.15 -2.03 -10.07
N TRP A 6 0.13 -0.79 -10.47
CA TRP A 6 0.00 0.41 -9.66
C TRP A 6 -1.42 0.54 -9.11
N GLN A 7 -2.42 0.58 -10.00
CA GLN A 7 -3.82 0.77 -9.62
C GLN A 7 -4.33 -0.38 -8.72
N ALA A 8 -3.90 -1.62 -9.01
CA ALA A 8 -4.23 -2.76 -8.17
C ALA A 8 -3.65 -2.61 -6.75
N PHE A 9 -2.38 -2.22 -6.64
CA PHE A 9 -1.73 -2.02 -5.36
C PHE A 9 -2.33 -0.84 -4.57
N GLU A 10 -2.56 0.29 -5.24
CA GLU A 10 -3.21 1.47 -4.65
C GLU A 10 -4.60 1.14 -4.08
N SER A 11 -5.42 0.40 -4.82
CA SER A 11 -6.73 -0.06 -4.35
C SER A 11 -6.64 -0.93 -3.09
N LEU A 12 -5.64 -1.82 -3.03
CA LEU A 12 -5.42 -2.70 -1.87
C LEU A 12 -4.96 -1.92 -0.63
N VAL A 13 -4.04 -0.97 -0.82
CA VAL A 13 -3.54 -0.11 0.27
C VAL A 13 -4.68 0.74 0.84
N VAL A 14 -5.47 1.39 -0.01
CA VAL A 14 -6.65 2.17 0.42
C VAL A 14 -7.69 1.29 1.10
N GLY A 15 -7.94 0.09 0.56
CA GLY A 15 -8.86 -0.87 1.17
C GLY A 15 -8.43 -1.31 2.57
N ASN A 16 -7.13 -1.56 2.77
CA ASN A 16 -6.57 -1.96 4.06
C ASN A 16 -6.55 -0.81 5.06
N GLU A 17 -6.24 0.41 4.61
CA GLU A 17 -6.34 1.60 5.44
C GLU A 17 -7.78 1.78 5.94
N GLU A 18 -8.78 1.65 5.06
CA GLU A 18 -10.17 1.78 5.45
C GLU A 18 -10.61 0.67 6.41
N LYS A 19 -10.22 -0.59 6.18
CA LYS A 19 -10.44 -1.69 7.13
C LYS A 19 -9.85 -1.38 8.50
N SER A 20 -8.64 -0.83 8.57
CA SER A 20 -7.97 -0.50 9.83
C SER A 20 -8.75 0.53 10.66
N ARG A 21 -9.37 1.53 10.00
CA ARG A 21 -10.18 2.57 10.65
C ARG A 21 -11.49 2.04 11.25
N HIS A 22 -11.98 0.91 10.74
CA HIS A 22 -13.21 0.26 11.22
C HIS A 22 -12.99 -0.69 12.40
N ILE A 23 -11.75 -0.93 12.82
CA ILE A 23 -11.48 -1.78 13.98
C ILE A 23 -11.84 -1.01 15.26
N ASP A 24 -12.82 -1.51 16.03
CA ASP A 24 -13.15 -0.93 17.34
C ASP A 24 -12.04 -1.24 18.35
N LEU A 25 -11.25 -0.22 18.66
CA LEU A 25 -10.17 -0.31 19.65
C LEU A 25 -10.69 -0.15 21.10
N VAL A 26 -11.97 0.22 21.29
CA VAL A 26 -12.58 0.37 22.62
C VAL A 26 -13.08 -0.99 23.11
N VAL A 27 -12.19 -1.68 23.81
CA VAL A 27 -12.51 -3.00 24.33
C VAL A 27 -13.21 -2.96 25.68
N ARG A 28 -14.36 -3.63 25.80
CA ARG A 28 -15.22 -3.63 27.00
C ARG A 28 -15.38 -5.03 27.62
N SER A 29 -14.87 -6.08 26.96
CA SER A 29 -14.91 -7.44 27.47
C SER A 29 -13.66 -8.24 27.05
N LYS A 30 -13.39 -9.34 27.77
CA LYS A 30 -12.30 -10.26 27.40
C LYS A 30 -12.51 -10.91 26.03
N SER A 31 -13.75 -11.20 25.64
CA SER A 31 -14.05 -11.78 24.32
C SER A 31 -13.72 -10.79 23.21
N GLN A 32 -14.07 -9.52 23.39
CA GLN A 32 -13.73 -8.46 22.44
C GLN A 32 -12.22 -8.27 22.27
N ILE A 33 -11.40 -8.47 23.32
CA ILE A 33 -9.93 -8.41 23.18
C ILE A 33 -9.45 -9.49 22.20
N ILE A 34 -9.98 -10.71 22.33
CA ILE A 34 -9.56 -11.85 21.51
C ILE A 34 -9.99 -11.61 20.05
N GLU A 35 -11.22 -11.14 19.85
CA GLU A 35 -11.76 -10.80 18.52
C GLU A 35 -10.95 -9.69 17.85
N VAL A 36 -10.74 -8.55 18.52
CA VAL A 36 -9.96 -7.43 17.99
C VAL A 36 -8.52 -7.86 17.68
N LYS A 37 -7.90 -8.65 18.55
CA LYS A 37 -6.56 -9.21 18.28
C LYS A 37 -6.56 -10.05 17.00
N GLN A 38 -7.54 -10.93 16.82
CA GLN A 38 -7.62 -11.77 15.63
C GLN A 38 -7.82 -10.93 14.37
N THR A 39 -8.72 -9.94 14.40
CA THR A 39 -8.95 -9.02 13.28
C THR A 39 -7.69 -8.25 12.90
N ILE A 40 -6.92 -7.75 13.88
CA ILE A 40 -5.65 -7.08 13.63
C ILE A 40 -4.63 -8.05 13.02
N GLN A 41 -4.55 -9.28 13.53
CA GLN A 41 -3.63 -10.30 13.00
C GLN A 41 -3.96 -10.66 11.56
N ASP A 42 -5.25 -10.80 11.23
CA ASP A 42 -5.71 -11.11 9.88
C ASP A 42 -5.41 -9.96 8.91
N LEU A 43 -5.65 -8.71 9.34
CA LEU A 43 -5.30 -7.52 8.56
C LEU A 43 -3.78 -7.41 8.33
N LEU A 44 -2.97 -7.70 9.35
CA LEU A 44 -1.52 -7.70 9.22
C LEU A 44 -1.05 -8.73 8.19
N ASN A 45 -1.56 -9.97 8.27
CA ASN A 45 -1.22 -11.02 7.30
C ASN A 45 -1.63 -10.63 5.87
N GLU A 46 -2.78 -9.96 5.70
CA GLU A 46 -3.23 -9.44 4.41
C GLU A 46 -2.28 -8.38 3.85
N VAL A 47 -1.90 -7.40 4.68
CA VAL A 47 -0.95 -6.33 4.29
C VAL A 47 0.43 -6.90 3.94
N GLU A 48 0.94 -7.85 4.73
CA GLU A 48 2.21 -8.53 4.45
C GLU A 48 2.15 -9.33 3.14
N GLY A 49 0.98 -9.89 2.81
CA GLY A 49 0.72 -10.58 1.54
C GLY A 49 0.87 -9.68 0.31
N HIS A 50 0.76 -8.37 0.46
CA HIS A 50 0.91 -7.41 -0.64
C HIS A 50 2.36 -6.99 -0.92
N ARG A 51 3.34 -7.46 -0.13
CA ARG A 51 4.75 -7.07 -0.26
C ARG A 51 5.32 -7.35 -1.65
N SER A 52 5.02 -8.50 -2.23
CA SER A 52 5.51 -8.87 -3.57
C SER A 52 4.97 -7.93 -4.66
N LEU A 53 3.72 -7.49 -4.53
CA LEU A 53 3.11 -6.53 -5.45
C LEU A 53 3.72 -5.14 -5.28
N HIS A 54 4.03 -4.71 -4.05
CA HIS A 54 4.78 -3.46 -3.78
C HIS A 54 6.15 -3.48 -4.47
N GLU A 55 6.91 -4.56 -4.29
CA GLU A 55 8.22 -4.75 -4.93
C GLU A 55 8.12 -4.75 -6.46
N GLU A 56 7.08 -5.37 -7.03
CA GLU A 56 6.83 -5.39 -8.48
C GLU A 56 6.52 -3.98 -9.03
N VAL A 57 5.68 -3.21 -8.32
CA VAL A 57 5.37 -1.82 -8.69
C VAL A 57 6.63 -0.95 -8.67
N LEU A 58 7.45 -1.06 -7.63
CA LEU A 58 8.72 -0.34 -7.54
C LEU A 58 9.68 -0.74 -8.66
N PHE A 59 9.81 -2.03 -8.95
CA PHE A 59 10.65 -2.53 -10.02
C PHE A 59 10.23 -1.98 -11.40
N LEU A 60 8.95 -2.09 -11.74
CA LEU A 60 8.41 -1.59 -13.01
C LEU A 60 8.53 -0.07 -13.13
N SER A 61 8.39 0.65 -12.01
CA SER A 61 8.53 2.10 -11.98
C SER A 61 9.94 2.58 -12.34
N GLY A 62 10.99 1.78 -12.06
CA GLY A 62 12.38 2.15 -12.33
C GLY A 62 12.65 2.38 -13.82
N THR A 63 12.10 1.53 -14.67
CA THR A 63 12.19 1.71 -16.13
C THR A 63 11.47 2.99 -16.56
N VAL A 64 10.25 3.22 -16.07
CA VAL A 64 9.45 4.42 -16.39
C VAL A 64 10.16 5.69 -15.94
N LEU A 65 10.71 5.71 -14.72
CA LEU A 65 11.47 6.84 -14.18
C LEU A 65 12.73 7.11 -15.00
N THR A 66 13.44 6.07 -15.43
CA THR A 66 14.64 6.22 -16.27
C THR A 66 14.31 6.94 -17.58
N TYR A 67 13.22 6.54 -18.25
CA TYR A 67 12.74 7.24 -19.44
C TYR A 67 12.29 8.66 -19.13
N LEU A 68 11.45 8.87 -18.11
CA LEU A 68 10.94 10.20 -17.78
C LEU A 68 12.06 11.17 -17.40
N THR A 69 13.10 10.73 -16.68
CA THR A 69 14.24 11.57 -16.32
C THR A 69 14.99 12.08 -17.56
N ALA A 70 15.06 11.26 -18.62
CA ALA A 70 15.73 11.65 -19.86
C ALA A 70 14.91 12.63 -20.72
N PHE A 71 13.58 12.63 -20.62
CA PHE A 71 12.69 13.35 -21.55
C PHE A 71 11.80 14.41 -20.89
N SER A 72 11.52 14.32 -19.59
CA SER A 72 10.65 15.23 -18.82
C SER A 72 10.90 15.10 -17.30
N GLU A 73 11.83 15.91 -16.79
CA GLU A 73 12.11 16.01 -15.35
C GLU A 73 10.84 16.28 -14.50
N PRO A 74 9.92 17.20 -14.90
CA PRO A 74 8.70 17.43 -14.11
C PRO A 74 7.83 16.17 -13.98
N SER A 75 7.75 15.38 -15.05
CA SER A 75 6.98 14.12 -15.04
C SER A 75 7.67 13.04 -14.19
N ALA A 76 9.00 12.96 -14.25
CA ALA A 76 9.77 12.04 -13.41
C ALA A 76 9.58 12.36 -11.92
N GLN A 77 9.66 13.65 -11.56
CA GLN A 77 9.49 14.09 -10.18
C GLN A 77 8.06 13.86 -9.67
N LEU A 78 7.05 14.11 -10.50
CA LEU A 78 5.66 13.80 -10.15
C LEU A 78 5.44 12.31 -9.87
N LEU A 79 5.97 11.44 -10.73
CA LEU A 79 5.86 9.99 -10.55
C LEU A 79 6.58 9.54 -9.26
N LYS A 80 7.77 10.08 -9.00
CA LYS A 80 8.52 9.79 -7.79
C LYS A 80 7.76 10.18 -6.51
N VAL A 81 7.19 11.38 -6.47
CA VAL A 81 6.36 11.83 -5.33
C VAL A 81 5.19 10.88 -5.10
N LYS A 82 4.53 10.42 -6.17
CA LYS A 82 3.44 9.43 -6.05
C LYS A 82 3.94 8.10 -5.49
N LEU A 83 5.06 7.57 -6.00
CA LEU A 83 5.67 6.31 -5.54
C LEU A 83 6.07 6.36 -4.07
N ASP A 84 6.67 7.48 -3.66
CA ASP A 84 7.06 7.73 -2.28
C ASP A 84 5.82 7.77 -1.38
N HIS A 85 4.78 8.51 -1.77
CA HIS A 85 3.52 8.56 -1.03
C HIS A 85 2.88 7.18 -0.88
N LEU A 86 2.77 6.41 -1.97
CA LEU A 86 2.17 5.07 -1.94
C LEU A 86 2.97 4.11 -1.07
N THR A 87 4.30 4.25 -1.07
CA THR A 87 5.19 3.46 -0.20
C THR A 87 5.06 3.85 1.26
N ASP A 88 4.86 5.14 1.56
CA ASP A 88 4.68 5.63 2.92
C ASP A 88 3.34 5.22 3.52
N ILE A 89 2.27 5.14 2.74
CA ILE A 89 0.97 4.61 3.23
C ILE A 89 1.07 3.11 3.52
N TYR A 90 1.88 2.38 2.74
CA TYR A 90 2.03 0.94 2.90
C TYR A 90 2.87 0.52 4.12
N LYS A 91 3.86 1.32 4.53
CA LYS A 91 4.77 1.04 5.64
C LYS A 91 4.16 1.31 7.01
#